data_AF-A0A183DM49-F1
#
_entry.id   AF-A0A183DM49-F1
#
_cell.length_a   1.000
_cell.length_b   1.000
_cell.length_c   1.000
_cell.angle_alpha   90.00
_cell.angle_beta   90.00
_cell.angle_gamma   90.00
#
_symmetry.space_group_name_H-M   'P 1'
#
loop_
_entity.id
_entity.type
_entity.pdbx_description
1 polymer ?
#
loop_
_entity_poly.entity_id
_entity_poly.type
_entity_poly.pdbx_seq_one_letter_code
_entity_poly.pdbx_strand_id
1 'polypeptide(L)'
;MSKITITSSEPKDRWMPAKELPSAEWVRRNDHIWEYGFYEPPPEKIAKGKLTFREALEVLRARCDWEFALKLDDKRRDILLPQIAESLEKHPATQRVEKEVLERVWAYFRPFERKETQYVCSSFLQ
;
A
#
# COMPACT_ATOMS: atom_id res chain seq x y z
N MET A 1 57.04 7.21 -14.56
CA MET A 1 55.61 6.88 -14.78
C MET A 1 55.17 5.91 -13.69
N SER A 2 54.39 6.36 -12.72
CA SER A 2 53.86 5.54 -11.63
C SER A 2 52.48 5.00 -12.01
N LYS A 3 52.34 3.67 -12.10
CA LYS A 3 51.05 3.00 -12.32
C LYS A 3 50.31 2.93 -10.98
N ILE A 4 49.12 3.52 -10.93
CA ILE A 4 48.20 3.39 -9.80
C ILE A 4 47.35 2.15 -10.06
N THR A 5 47.42 1.16 -9.18
CA THR A 5 46.58 -0.04 -9.24
C THR A 5 45.37 0.19 -8.35
N ILE A 6 44.18 0.31 -8.97
CA ILE A 6 42.91 0.44 -8.25
C ILE A 6 42.33 -0.97 -8.07
N THR A 7 42.14 -1.40 -6.83
CA THR A 7 41.41 -2.63 -6.51
C THR A 7 40.07 -2.29 -5.87
N SER A 8 38.99 -2.80 -6.45
CA SER A 8 37.64 -2.72 -5.88
C SER A 8 37.54 -3.70 -4.72
N SER A 9 37.13 -3.23 -3.55
CA SER A 9 36.76 -4.08 -2.43
C SER A 9 35.26 -3.95 -2.21
N GLU A 10 34.58 -5.09 -2.03
CA GLU A 10 33.17 -5.08 -1.66
C GLU A 10 32.99 -4.35 -0.32
N PRO A 11 31.94 -3.52 -0.18
CA PRO A 11 31.69 -2.83 1.06
C PRO A 11 31.48 -3.85 2.18
N LYS A 12 32.26 -3.76 3.26
CA LYS A 12 32.08 -4.60 4.44
C LYS A 12 30.64 -4.46 4.92
N ASP A 13 29.97 -5.60 5.15
CA ASP A 13 28.62 -5.63 5.72
C ASP A 13 28.54 -4.71 6.93
N ARG A 14 27.67 -3.72 6.84
CA ARG A 14 27.48 -2.71 7.86
C ARG A 14 26.81 -3.40 9.03
N TRP A 15 27.58 -3.73 10.07
CA TRP A 15 27.03 -4.25 11.33
C TRP A 15 26.09 -3.20 11.89
N MET A 16 24.79 -3.38 11.69
CA MET A 16 23.76 -2.59 12.35
C MET A 16 23.54 -3.21 13.72
N PRO A 17 23.94 -2.56 14.83
CA PRO A 17 23.49 -3.01 16.13
C PRO A 17 21.98 -2.88 16.16
N ALA A 18 21.28 -4.01 16.20
CA ALA A 18 19.84 -4.05 16.50
C ALA A 18 19.68 -3.62 17.96
N LYS A 19 19.61 -2.30 18.18
CA LYS A 19 19.32 -1.71 19.48
C LYS A 19 17.81 -1.78 19.66
N GLU A 20 17.34 -2.51 20.66
CA GLU A 20 15.94 -2.43 21.05
C GLU A 20 15.64 -1.02 21.54
N LEU A 21 14.67 -0.38 20.86
CA LEU A 21 14.32 1.00 21.14
C LEU A 21 13.14 1.03 22.14
N PRO A 22 13.18 1.90 23.17
CA PRO A 22 12.08 2.09 24.12
C PRO A 22 10.70 2.18 23.45
N SER A 23 9.70 1.49 24.00
CA SER A 23 8.41 1.18 23.34
C SER A 23 7.41 2.34 23.21
N ALA A 24 7.71 3.52 23.75
CA ALA A 24 6.77 4.64 23.77
C ALA A 24 6.82 5.44 22.46
N GLU A 25 5.93 5.11 21.53
CA GLU A 25 5.72 5.76 20.21
C GLU A 25 5.59 7.30 20.32
N TRP A 26 4.95 7.78 21.38
CA TRP A 26 4.71 9.21 21.63
C TRP A 26 5.99 10.04 21.82
N VAL A 27 7.06 9.44 22.34
CA VAL A 27 8.31 10.16 22.66
C VAL A 27 9.14 10.42 21.39
N ARG A 28 8.91 9.66 20.32
CA ARG A 28 9.72 9.71 19.09
C ARG A 28 9.00 10.30 17.89
N ARG A 29 7.86 10.97 18.09
CA ARG A 29 7.03 11.51 17.00
C ARG A 29 7.75 12.50 16.07
N ASN A 30 8.87 13.07 16.52
CA ASN A 30 9.64 14.06 15.78
C ASN A 30 11.03 13.56 15.33
N ASP A 31 11.29 12.26 15.46
CA ASP A 31 12.62 11.70 15.19
C ASP A 31 12.78 11.44 13.67
N HIS A 32 13.68 12.21 13.02
CA HIS A 32 13.83 12.27 11.56
C HIS A 32 14.33 10.96 10.90
N ILE A 33 14.65 9.97 11.71
CA ILE A 33 15.19 8.66 11.31
C ILE A 33 14.07 7.66 11.03
N TRP A 34 12.83 7.95 11.46
CA TRP A 34 11.71 7.00 11.38
C TRP A 34 10.80 7.29 10.20
N GLU A 35 10.44 6.21 9.49
CA GLU A 35 9.34 6.21 8.53
C GLU A 35 8.06 5.77 9.26
N TYR A 36 7.02 6.59 9.20
CA TYR A 36 5.70 6.23 9.72
C TYR A 36 5.01 5.31 8.71
N GLY A 37 4.80 4.05 9.10
CA GLY A 37 3.98 3.09 8.36
C GLY A 37 2.63 2.87 9.01
N PHE A 38 1.71 2.21 8.30
CA PHE A 38 0.52 1.65 8.92
C PHE A 38 0.94 0.46 9.79
N TYR A 39 0.57 0.46 11.07
CA TYR A 39 0.66 -0.76 11.87
C TYR A 39 -0.41 -1.73 11.41
N GLU A 40 -0.01 -2.73 10.63
CA GLU A 40 -0.90 -3.80 10.18
C GLU A 40 -0.63 -5.06 11.00
N PRO A 41 -1.66 -5.67 11.59
CA PRO A 41 -1.49 -6.92 12.31
C PRO A 41 -1.05 -8.05 11.35
N PRO A 42 -0.26 -9.02 11.82
CA PRO A 42 0.04 -10.24 11.07
C PRO A 42 -1.24 -10.91 10.55
N PRO A 43 -1.19 -11.59 9.38
CA PRO A 43 -2.36 -12.21 8.76
C PRO A 43 -3.19 -13.10 9.70
N GLU A 44 -2.53 -13.78 10.63
CA GLU A 44 -3.15 -14.69 11.60
C GLU A 44 -3.98 -13.96 12.66
N LYS A 45 -3.68 -12.68 12.90
CA LYS A 45 -4.36 -11.83 13.88
C LYS A 45 -5.46 -10.98 13.26
N ILE A 46 -5.63 -10.99 11.94
CA ILE A 46 -6.69 -10.23 11.29
C ILE A 46 -8.02 -10.96 11.50
N ALA A 47 -8.98 -10.28 12.14
CA ALA A 47 -10.30 -10.85 12.34
C ALA A 47 -10.99 -11.17 11.00
N LYS A 48 -11.82 -12.23 10.99
CA LYS A 48 -12.64 -12.61 9.85
C LYS A 48 -13.59 -11.45 9.49
N GLY A 49 -13.76 -11.19 8.18
CA GLY A 49 -14.63 -10.10 7.71
C GLY A 49 -14.07 -8.68 7.93
N LYS A 50 -12.82 -8.53 8.38
CA LYS A 50 -12.14 -7.21 8.45
C LYS A 50 -11.17 -7.04 7.30
N LEU A 51 -10.73 -5.81 7.04
CA LEU A 51 -9.67 -5.51 6.08
C LEU A 51 -8.58 -4.75 6.82
N THR A 52 -7.31 -4.97 6.47
CA THR A 52 -6.28 -3.96 6.75
C THR A 52 -6.50 -2.76 5.83
N PHE A 53 -5.88 -1.64 6.19
CA PHE A 53 -6.01 -0.44 5.37
C PHE A 53 -5.38 -0.65 3.98
N ARG A 54 -4.22 -1.31 3.92
CA ARG A 54 -3.56 -1.67 2.68
C ARG A 54 -4.41 -2.59 1.82
N GLU A 55 -4.96 -3.67 2.39
CA GLU A 55 -5.84 -4.59 1.65
C GLU A 55 -7.05 -3.87 1.06
N ALA A 56 -7.65 -2.95 1.83
CA ALA A 56 -8.76 -2.15 1.33
C ALA A 56 -8.34 -1.30 0.12
N LEU A 57 -7.18 -0.63 0.19
CA LEU A 57 -6.65 0.15 -0.92
C LEU A 57 -6.33 -0.71 -2.15
N GLU A 58 -5.74 -1.89 -1.97
CA GLU A 58 -5.40 -2.82 -3.06
C GLU A 58 -6.65 -3.34 -3.78
N VAL A 59 -7.68 -3.76 -3.03
CA VAL A 59 -8.96 -4.20 -3.61
C VAL A 59 -9.66 -3.05 -4.34
N LEU A 60 -9.72 -1.87 -3.73
CA LEU A 60 -10.34 -0.70 -4.35
C LEU A 60 -9.58 -0.26 -5.61
N ARG A 61 -8.24 -0.36 -5.60
CA ARG A 61 -7.41 -0.04 -6.76
C ARG A 61 -7.68 -0.99 -7.91
N ALA A 62 -7.69 -2.30 -7.66
CA ALA A 62 -8.00 -3.29 -8.67
C ALA A 62 -9.41 -3.08 -9.25
N ARG A 63 -10.38 -2.64 -8.43
CA ARG A 63 -11.73 -2.28 -8.91
C ARG A 63 -11.73 -1.02 -9.79
N CYS A 64 -10.93 0.00 -9.46
CA CYS A 64 -10.72 1.15 -10.34
C CYS A 64 -10.10 0.73 -11.68
N ASP A 65 -9.07 -0.12 -11.65
CA ASP A 65 -8.39 -0.60 -12.85
C ASP A 65 -9.36 -1.43 -13.71
N TRP A 66 -10.29 -2.18 -13.10
CA TRP A 66 -11.38 -2.87 -13.79
C TRP A 66 -12.31 -1.90 -14.53
N GLU A 67 -12.83 -0.88 -13.84
CA GLU A 67 -13.70 0.14 -14.47
C GLU A 67 -12.96 0.92 -15.56
N PHE A 68 -11.66 1.13 -15.42
CA PHE A 68 -10.82 1.74 -16.44
C PHE A 68 -10.68 0.82 -17.66
N ALA A 69 -10.37 -0.46 -17.45
CA ALA A 69 -10.20 -1.43 -18.53
C ALA A 69 -11.47 -1.59 -19.38
N LEU A 70 -12.66 -1.48 -18.77
CA LEU A 70 -13.94 -1.50 -19.49
C LEU A 70 -14.11 -0.33 -20.48
N LYS A 71 -13.38 0.77 -20.31
CA LYS A 71 -13.43 1.96 -21.18
C LYS A 71 -12.39 1.91 -22.31
N LEU A 72 -11.53 0.89 -22.34
CA LEU A 72 -10.49 0.71 -23.36
C LEU A 72 -11.04 0.02 -24.61
N ASP A 73 -10.22 -0.02 -25.66
CA ASP A 73 -10.49 -0.81 -26.86
C ASP A 73 -10.53 -2.31 -26.56
N ASP A 74 -11.28 -3.06 -27.38
CA ASP A 74 -11.54 -4.49 -27.17
C ASP A 74 -10.25 -5.30 -26.99
N LYS A 75 -9.19 -5.01 -27.77
CA LYS A 75 -7.92 -5.75 -27.69
C LYS A 75 -7.25 -5.60 -26.33
N ARG A 76 -7.22 -4.38 -25.78
CA ARG A 76 -6.61 -4.12 -24.47
C ARG A 76 -7.49 -4.62 -23.34
N ARG A 77 -8.81 -4.44 -23.46
CA ARG A 77 -9.79 -4.91 -22.48
C ARG A 77 -9.70 -6.43 -22.28
N ASP A 78 -9.65 -7.18 -23.36
CA ASP A 78 -9.65 -8.64 -23.33
C ASP A 78 -8.34 -9.23 -22.74
N ILE A 79 -7.26 -8.45 -22.72
CA ILE A 79 -5.99 -8.80 -22.05
C ILE A 79 -6.02 -8.42 -20.56
N LEU A 80 -6.51 -7.22 -20.24
CA LEU A 80 -6.41 -6.65 -18.89
C LEU A 80 -7.46 -7.19 -17.92
N LEU A 81 -8.71 -7.38 -18.37
CA LEU A 81 -9.79 -7.85 -17.49
C LEU A 81 -9.50 -9.22 -16.85
N PRO A 82 -8.99 -10.23 -17.58
CA PRO A 82 -8.64 -11.51 -16.96
C PRO A 82 -7.55 -11.39 -15.90
N GLN A 83 -6.54 -10.54 -16.14
CA GLN A 83 -5.45 -10.32 -15.18
C GLN A 83 -5.95 -9.65 -13.89
N ILE A 84 -6.86 -8.68 -14.02
CA ILE A 84 -7.46 -8.00 -12.87
C ILE A 84 -8.41 -8.96 -12.13
N ALA A 85 -9.19 -9.77 -12.86
CA ALA A 85 -10.06 -10.80 -12.27
C ALA A 85 -9.25 -11.78 -11.42
N GLU A 86 -8.17 -12.32 -11.99
CA GLU A 86 -7.29 -13.28 -11.34
C GLU A 86 -6.62 -12.67 -10.10
N SER A 87 -6.15 -11.42 -10.20
CA SER A 87 -5.57 -10.70 -9.07
C SER A 87 -6.57 -10.51 -7.92
N LEU A 88 -7.81 -10.10 -8.23
CA LEU A 88 -8.88 -9.95 -7.24
C LEU A 88 -9.28 -11.29 -6.62
N GLU A 89 -9.41 -12.35 -7.41
CA GLU A 89 -9.79 -13.69 -6.94
C GLU A 89 -8.74 -14.28 -6.00
N LYS A 90 -7.45 -14.09 -6.32
CA LYS A 90 -6.33 -14.59 -5.51
C LYS A 90 -6.01 -13.71 -4.30
N HIS A 91 -6.61 -12.53 -4.19
CA HIS A 91 -6.29 -11.58 -3.13
C HIS A 91 -6.68 -12.14 -1.74
N PRO A 92 -5.80 -12.12 -0.72
CA PRO A 92 -6.11 -12.67 0.61
C PRO A 92 -7.39 -12.10 1.25
N ALA A 93 -7.64 -10.81 1.00
CA ALA A 93 -8.83 -10.12 1.47
C ALA A 93 -10.16 -10.66 0.90
N THR A 94 -10.21 -11.06 -0.39
CA THR A 94 -11.45 -11.52 -1.03
C THR A 94 -11.84 -12.92 -0.57
N GLN A 95 -10.87 -13.71 -0.07
CA GLN A 95 -11.11 -15.01 0.56
C GLN A 95 -11.63 -14.88 2.01
N ARG A 96 -11.31 -13.77 2.69
CA ARG A 96 -11.61 -13.56 4.12
C ARG A 96 -12.82 -12.65 4.37
N VAL A 97 -13.16 -11.81 3.40
CA VAL A 97 -14.23 -10.81 3.48
C VAL A 97 -15.29 -11.12 2.44
N GLU A 98 -16.55 -11.09 2.87
CA GLU A 98 -17.69 -11.32 2.00
C GLU A 98 -17.77 -10.25 0.90
N LYS A 99 -18.19 -10.69 -0.30
CA LYS A 99 -18.27 -9.82 -1.48
C LYS A 99 -19.18 -8.61 -1.23
N GLU A 100 -20.27 -8.80 -0.51
CA GLU A 100 -21.24 -7.76 -0.16
C GLU A 100 -20.59 -6.63 0.65
N VAL A 101 -19.64 -6.96 1.52
CA VAL A 101 -18.90 -5.97 2.30
C VAL A 101 -17.97 -5.18 1.39
N LEU A 102 -17.26 -5.86 0.48
CA LEU A 102 -16.37 -5.21 -0.48
C LEU A 102 -17.12 -4.28 -1.45
N GLU A 103 -18.27 -4.73 -1.96
CA GLU A 103 -19.13 -3.89 -2.81
C GLU A 103 -19.69 -2.69 -2.03
N ARG A 104 -20.02 -2.86 -0.74
CA ARG A 104 -20.41 -1.72 0.11
C ARG A 104 -19.26 -0.74 0.29
N VAL A 105 -18.05 -1.20 0.57
CA VAL A 105 -16.86 -0.33 0.68
C VAL A 105 -16.66 0.43 -0.63
N TRP A 106 -16.76 -0.24 -1.77
CA TRP A 106 -16.69 0.41 -3.09
C TRP A 106 -17.77 1.48 -3.31
N ALA A 107 -19.01 1.22 -2.87
CA ALA A 107 -20.11 2.16 -3.03
C ALA A 107 -19.90 3.47 -2.26
N TYR A 108 -19.23 3.42 -1.10
CA TYR A 108 -18.99 4.60 -0.25
C TYR A 108 -17.59 5.22 -0.42
N PHE A 109 -16.58 4.42 -0.81
CA PHE A 109 -15.20 4.87 -0.97
C PHE A 109 -14.74 4.72 -2.42
N ARG A 110 -14.55 5.87 -3.08
CA ARG A 110 -13.90 6.01 -4.39
C ARG A 110 -12.50 6.60 -4.18
N PRO A 111 -11.45 5.80 -3.90
CA PRO A 111 -10.17 6.32 -3.41
C PRO A 111 -9.36 7.14 -4.42
N PHE A 112 -9.80 7.22 -5.68
CA PHE A 112 -9.04 7.89 -6.74
C PHE A 112 -9.93 8.77 -7.65
N GLU A 113 -11.02 9.31 -7.11
CA GLU A 113 -11.82 10.30 -7.83
C GLU A 113 -11.00 11.57 -8.06
N ARG A 114 -10.83 11.96 -9.32
CA ARG A 114 -10.28 13.27 -9.65
C ARG A 114 -11.29 14.34 -9.23
N LYS A 115 -10.92 15.17 -8.27
CA LYS A 115 -11.70 16.35 -7.89
C LYS A 115 -11.12 17.60 -8.53
N GLU A 116 -11.99 18.46 -9.02
CA GLU A 116 -11.59 19.77 -9.57
C GLU A 116 -11.34 20.80 -8.47
N THR A 117 -11.91 20.56 -7.29
CA THR A 117 -11.80 21.43 -6.12
C THR A 117 -11.32 20.62 -4.91
N GLN A 118 -10.35 21.17 -4.17
CA GLN A 118 -9.82 20.59 -2.94
C GLN A 118 -10.15 21.49 -1.76
N TYR A 119 -10.61 20.89 -0.66
CA TYR A 119 -10.72 21.58 0.61
C TYR A 119 -9.33 21.68 1.25
N VAL A 120 -8.79 22.90 1.29
CA VAL A 120 -7.56 23.19 2.05
C VAL A 120 -7.95 23.41 3.50
N CYS A 121 -7.71 22.43 4.36
CA CYS A 121 -7.85 22.62 5.81
C CYS A 121 -6.60 23.32 6.34
N SER A 122 -6.70 24.61 6.63
CA SER A 122 -5.71 25.31 7.44
C SER A 122 -5.93 24.95 8.91
N SER A 123 -5.06 24.11 9.46
CA SER A 123 -4.98 23.94 10.91
C SER A 123 -4.35 25.22 11.50
N PHE A 124 -5.18 26.19 11.86
CA PHE A 124 -4.75 27.24 12.78
C PHE A 124 -4.69 26.62 14.17
N LEU A 125 -3.49 26.23 14.60
CA LEU A 125 -3.20 26.06 16.02
C LEU A 125 -3.21 27.47 16.64
N GLN A 126 -4.31 27.84 17.28
CA GLN A 126 -4.36 28.92 18.27
C GLN A 126 -4.00 28.38 19.65
#